data_AF-A0A960P7B6-F1
#
_entry.id   AF-A0A960P7B6-F1
#
_cell.length_a   1.000
_cell.length_b   1.000
_cell.length_c   1.000
_cell.angle_alpha   90.00
_cell.angle_beta   90.00
_cell.angle_gamma   90.00
#
_symmetry.space_group_name_H-M   'P 1'
#
loop_
_entity.id
_entity.type
_entity.pdbx_description
1 polymer ?
#
loop_
_entity_poly.entity_id
_entity_poly.type
_entity_poly.pdbx_seq_one_letter_code
_entity_poly.pdbx_strand_id
1 'polypeptide(L)' 'ATMLDEHAPEATESVTIAKYWAAKAADEVGHASLHVHGGISIDRDYPVHRNFLWAKSLEHELGGRSDQLTTLGAAIADG' A
#
# COMPACT_ATOMS: atom_id res chain seq x y z
N ALA A 1 -23.14 0.55 1.68
CA ALA A 1 -22.09 0.56 2.70
C ALA A 1 -20.85 -0.09 2.08
N THR A 2 -19.74 -0.28 2.80
CA THR A 2 -18.59 -0.98 2.21
C THR A 2 -18.80 -2.50 2.31
N MET A 3 -18.17 -3.29 1.43
CA MET A 3 -18.29 -4.76 1.45
C MET A 3 -17.86 -5.37 2.80
N LEU A 4 -16.94 -4.71 3.51
CA LEU A 4 -16.50 -5.11 4.84
C LEU A 4 -17.59 -4.92 5.89
N ASP A 5 -18.29 -3.78 5.88
CA ASP A 5 -19.39 -3.50 6.81
C ASP A 5 -20.58 -4.44 6.56
N GLU A 6 -20.83 -4.77 5.29
CA GLU A 6 -21.92 -5.64 4.85
C GLU A 6 -21.61 -7.14 5.01
N HIS A 7 -20.39 -7.49 5.44
CA HIS A 7 -19.93 -8.88 5.60
C HIS A 7 -20.12 -9.70 4.30
N ALA A 8 -19.90 -9.06 3.16
CA ALA A 8 -20.00 -9.71 1.86
C ALA A 8 -18.98 -10.86 1.77
N PRO A 9 -19.32 -11.98 1.09
CA PRO A 9 -18.40 -13.12 0.96
C PRO A 9 -17.08 -12.72 0.26
N GLU A 10 -17.10 -11.71 -0.61
CA GLU A 10 -15.95 -11.18 -1.33
C GLU A 10 -15.12 -10.16 -0.52
N ALA A 11 -15.48 -9.89 0.74
CA ALA A 11 -14.83 -8.85 1.55
C ALA A 11 -13.34 -9.14 1.78
N THR A 12 -12.98 -10.40 2.04
CA THR A 12 -11.58 -10.79 2.28
C THR A 12 -10.69 -10.59 1.04
N GLU A 13 -11.19 -10.99 -0.13
CA GLU A 13 -10.49 -10.77 -1.41
C GLU A 13 -10.34 -9.27 -1.69
N SER A 14 -11.42 -8.50 -1.50
CA SER A 14 -11.44 -7.05 -1.69
C SER A 14 -10.43 -6.32 -0.80
N VAL A 15 -10.29 -6.72 0.47
CA VAL A 15 -9.28 -6.16 1.38
C VAL A 15 -7.85 -6.49 0.91
N THR A 16 -7.63 -7.71 0.43
CA THR A 16 -6.31 -8.14 -0.10
C THR A 16 -5.93 -7.31 -1.32
N ILE A 17 -6.87 -7.12 -2.26
CA ILE A 17 -6.69 -6.26 -3.44
C ILE A 17 -6.43 -4.80 -3.04
N ALA A 18 -7.20 -4.29 -2.07
CA ALA A 18 -7.01 -2.93 -1.57
C ALA A 18 -5.62 -2.74 -0.95
N LYS A 19 -5.14 -3.71 -0.15
CA LYS A 19 -3.80 -3.66 0.45
C LYS A 19 -2.69 -3.73 -0.61
N TYR A 20 -2.86 -4.56 -1.65
CA TYR A 20 -1.94 -4.61 -2.79
C TYR A 20 -1.79 -3.22 -3.44
N TRP A 21 -2.91 -2.55 -3.75
CA TRP A 21 -2.88 -1.23 -4.36
C TRP A 21 -2.31 -0.16 -3.42
N ALA A 22 -2.64 -0.22 -2.14
CA ALA A 22 -2.07 0.68 -1.14
C ALA A 22 -0.55 0.54 -1.05
N ALA A 23 -0.02 -0.69 -1.01
CA ALA A 23 1.42 -0.95 -0.98
C ALA A 23 2.11 -0.47 -2.26
N LYS A 24 1.53 -0.76 -3.43
CA LYS A 24 2.06 -0.28 -4.72
C LYS A 24 2.10 1.25 -4.79
N ALA A 25 1.03 1.91 -4.38
CA ALA A 25 0.94 3.37 -4.40
C ALA A 25 1.90 4.01 -3.40
N ALA A 26 2.07 3.43 -2.21
CA ALA A 26 3.02 3.92 -1.21
C ALA A 26 4.46 3.95 -1.75
N ASP A 27 4.85 2.95 -2.53
CA ASP A 27 6.14 2.92 -3.21
C ASP A 27 6.24 3.97 -4.32
N GLU A 28 5.33 3.93 -5.29
CA GLU A 28 5.39 4.76 -6.49
C GLU A 28 5.18 6.24 -6.17
N VAL A 29 4.12 6.58 -5.44
CA VAL A 29 3.80 7.96 -5.06
C VAL A 29 4.78 8.50 -4.02
N GLY A 30 5.24 7.64 -3.09
CA GLY A 30 6.26 8.02 -2.11
C GLY A 30 7.54 8.49 -2.78
N HIS A 31 8.09 7.69 -3.70
CA HIS A 31 9.30 8.05 -4.44
C HIS A 31 9.08 9.25 -5.37
N ALA A 32 7.95 9.30 -6.08
CA ALA A 32 7.61 10.45 -6.93
C ALA A 32 7.54 11.75 -6.10
N SER A 33 7.00 11.67 -4.88
CA SER A 33 6.96 12.82 -3.96
C SER A 33 8.36 13.28 -3.57
N LEU A 34 9.29 12.39 -3.25
CA LEU A 34 10.69 12.80 -3.00
C LEU A 34 11.32 13.43 -4.25
N HIS A 35 11.07 12.85 -5.42
CA HIS A 35 11.64 13.31 -6.69
C HIS A 35 11.23 14.74 -7.04
N VAL A 36 9.93 15.07 -6.99
CA VAL A 36 9.43 16.41 -7.36
C VAL A 36 9.90 17.52 -6.40
N HIS A 37 10.22 17.17 -5.16
CA HIS A 37 10.81 18.09 -4.19
C HIS A 37 12.34 18.20 -4.33
N GLY A 38 12.99 17.24 -4.98
CA GLY A 38 14.43 17.23 -5.18
C GLY A 38 15.20 17.14 -3.86
N GLY A 39 16.35 17.81 -3.78
CA GLY A 39 17.25 17.73 -2.63
C GLY A 39 16.66 18.19 -1.29
N ILE A 40 15.64 19.07 -1.30
CA ILE A 40 15.00 19.52 -0.05
C ILE A 40 14.20 18.39 0.62
N SER A 41 13.87 17.33 -0.13
CA SER A 41 13.02 16.25 0.37
C SER A 41 13.61 15.46 1.53
N ILE A 42 14.94 15.47 1.68
CA ILE A 42 15.67 14.79 2.77
C ILE A 42 15.95 15.71 3.96
N ASP A 43 15.64 16.99 3.86
CA ASP A 43 15.78 17.93 4.96
C ASP A 43 14.77 17.58 6.07
N ARG A 44 15.26 17.50 7.31
CA ARG A 44 14.45 17.15 8.49
C ARG A 44 13.50 18.28 8.91
N ASP A 45 13.82 19.51 8.52
CA ASP A 45 12.97 20.67 8.73
C ASP A 45 11.90 20.82 7.63
N TYR A 46 12.03 20.08 6.52
CA TYR A 46 11.04 19.99 5.46
C TYR A 46 10.12 18.75 5.64
N PRO A 47 8.79 18.84 5.53
CA PRO A 47 7.90 17.79 6.04
C PRO A 47 7.78 16.53 5.17
N VAL A 48 8.18 16.55 3.90
CA VAL A 48 7.86 15.46 2.94
C VAL A 48 8.47 14.11 3.34
N HIS A 49 9.69 14.08 3.91
CA HIS A 49 10.33 12.82 4.33
C HIS A 49 9.49 12.05 5.35
N ARG A 50 8.73 12.74 6.21
CA ARG A 50 7.90 12.10 7.25
C ARG A 50 6.78 11.28 6.61
N ASN A 51 6.13 11.84 5.61
CA ASN A 51 5.07 11.15 4.87
C ASN A 51 5.63 9.97 4.07
N PHE A 52 6.81 10.13 3.45
CA PHE A 52 7.48 9.04 2.75
C PHE A 52 7.79 7.87 3.70
N LEU A 53 8.38 8.16 4.87
CA LEU A 53 8.70 7.13 5.86
C LEU A 53 7.45 6.42 6.37
N TRP A 54 6.37 7.15 6.65
CA TRP A 54 5.09 6.55 7.04
C TRP A 54 4.50 5.66 5.93
N ALA A 55 4.46 6.14 4.69
CA ALA A 55 3.99 5.36 3.56
C ALA A 55 4.83 4.08 3.36
N LYS A 56 6.16 4.18 3.48
CA LYS A 56 7.08 3.05 3.34
C LYS A 56 6.92 2.01 4.46
N SER A 57 6.59 2.44 5.67
CA SER A 57 6.20 1.53 6.75
C SER A 57 4.88 0.81 6.44
N LEU A 58 3.84 1.56 6.06
CA LEU A 58 2.52 1.01 5.72
C LEU A 58 2.54 0.08 4.50
N GLU A 59 3.48 0.28 3.58
CA GLU A 59 3.69 -0.62 2.44
C GLU A 59 3.98 -2.04 2.89
N HIS A 60 4.84 -2.21 3.90
CA HIS A 60 5.31 -3.52 4.38
C HIS A 60 4.49 -4.07 5.55
N GLU A 61 3.77 -3.22 6.27
CA GLU A 61 2.90 -3.65 7.35
C GLU A 61 1.82 -4.62 6.83
N LEU A 62 1.56 -5.71 7.55
CA LEU A 62 0.62 -6.78 7.16
C LEU A 62 0.91 -7.44 5.80
N GLY A 63 2.16 -7.37 5.33
CA GLY A 63 2.60 -7.95 4.06
C GLY A 63 2.65 -6.92 2.93
N GLY A 64 3.75 -6.97 2.18
CA GLY A 64 4.02 -6.09 1.05
C GLY A 64 3.27 -6.48 -0.21
N ARG A 65 3.49 -5.72 -1.29
CA ARG A 65 2.84 -5.93 -2.60
C ARG A 65 2.92 -7.39 -3.08
N SER A 66 4.11 -8.00 -2.98
CA SER A 66 4.33 -9.38 -3.41
C SER A 66 3.56 -10.39 -2.57
N ASP A 67 3.51 -10.19 -1.25
CA ASP A 67 2.78 -11.07 -0.33
C ASP A 67 1.28 -11.08 -0.67
N GLN A 68 0.69 -9.90 -0.90
CA GLN A 68 -0.72 -9.78 -1.28
C GLN A 68 -1.02 -10.46 -2.62
N LEU A 69 -0.12 -10.34 -3.62
CA LEU A 69 -0.27 -11.05 -4.90
C LEU A 69 -0.17 -12.56 -4.76
N THR A 70 0.71 -13.06 -3.88
CA THR A 70 0.81 -14.49 -3.61
C THR A 70 -0.49 -15.01 -2.97
N THR A 71 -1.02 -14.31 -1.97
CA THR A 71 -2.31 -14.67 -1.35
C THR A 71 -3.45 -14.66 -2.35
N LEU A 72 -3.56 -13.60 -3.17
CA LEU A 72 -4.61 -13.49 -4.19
C LEU A 72 -4.47 -14.58 -5.26
N GLY A 73 -3.25 -14.87 -5.71
CA GLY A 73 -2.99 -15.92 -6.68
C GLY A 73 -3.40 -17.31 -6.18
N ALA A 74 -3.14 -17.62 -4.90
CA ALA A 74 -3.60 -18.86 -4.29
C ALA A 74 -5.13 -18.94 -4.23
N ALA A 75 -5.79 -17.87 -3.77
CA ALA A 75 -7.25 -17.82 -3.70
C ALA A 75 -7.93 -18.02 -5.07
N ILE A 76 -7.36 -17.46 -6.14
CA ILE A 76 -7.86 -17.64 -7.51
C ILE A 76 -7.65 -19.09 -7.99
N ALA A 77 -6.53 -19.70 -7.64
CA ALA A 77 -6.22 -21.08 -8.04
C ALA A 77 -7.09 -22.12 -7.31
N ASP A 78 -7.47 -21.82 -6.06
CA ASP A 78 -8.35 -22.65 -5.24
C ASP A 78 -9.85 -22.54 -5.63
N GLY A 79 -10.17 -21.67 -6.61
CA GLY A 79 -11.53 -21.35 -7.07
C GLY A 79 -12.38 -22.55 -7.50
#